data_AF-A0A2N2JD53-F1
#
_entry.id   AF-A0A2N2JD53-F1
#
_cell.length_a   1.000
_cell.length_b   1.000
_cell.length_c   1.000
_cell.angle_alpha   90.00
_cell.angle_beta   90.00
_cell.angle_gamma   90.00
#
_symmetry.space_group_name_H-M   'P 1'
#
loop_
_entity.id
_entity.type
_entity.pdbx_description
1 polymer ?
#
loop_
_entity_poly.entity_id
_entity_poly.type
_entity_poly.pdbx_seq_one_letter_code
_entity_poly.pdbx_strand_id
1 'polypeptide(L)'
;MQLASPSRLIPYVLATGILGGPLALAGCGKTEAPAGPPLSIAVAPLELPGLGDADYTVTVKSAASEVVWTRALRSSAYGDGAGSLSYVGTCDAASQPNTVELSLDALRAVGGATIPADTYANPTASGPLVLSAACVEGQDNRVEFNLTVARQANQGFFDIAISFKDIFCSAKLDCGETTAEADDLRLLHDASGARATTAVLGFACTASVATGNTVLYLDNIEITCAAGSGLPTVIDTAGVGMVQDLDAAPNANPDGYLFAAAVYRGQEGIGNKRYWNVALGLNRAVFPDVGGCTLATRATASDALFDQGTTPAGTTYPLIQWNVPLSDAGGRLCTSHPVNGGNGVAVVYTGLAAPASFDAAFAAAFGTQLVNFLRDLDGDGVDDAADSAPANRFVCRDVDGDGCDDCTSGVDAVADDGPDFDGDGLCDAGDPDDDGDGVLDGDDSAPLDPNVCRNLDGDGCDDCGPVGATCDDGSACTTGDVCVAGLCTGEALTCDDGNGCTDDTCAPATGCVFTDNTAACDDGDACTTTDACAGGVCVGGTPLACDDGNACTDDACDPVTGCTYPNNDANACSDNNACTPTDTCSAGVCVGSGTLACSDGNAC
;
A
#
# COMPACT_ATOMS: atom_id res chain seq x y z
N MET A 1 13.17 49.26 -2.55
CA MET A 1 12.36 50.13 -3.44
C MET A 1 11.07 49.39 -3.71
N GLN A 2 9.93 50.00 -3.40
CA GLN A 2 8.62 49.36 -3.23
C GLN A 2 7.78 49.42 -4.53
N LEU A 3 6.81 48.49 -4.64
CA LEU A 3 5.62 48.45 -5.54
C LEU A 3 5.89 47.94 -6.98
N ALA A 4 5.06 47.09 -7.62
CA ALA A 4 3.63 46.82 -7.44
C ALA A 4 3.19 45.43 -8.00
N SER A 5 2.11 44.89 -7.45
CA SER A 5 1.22 43.88 -8.07
C SER A 5 0.40 44.48 -9.23
N PRO A 6 -0.36 43.68 -10.02
CA PRO A 6 -1.75 43.44 -9.64
C PRO A 6 -2.30 42.03 -9.94
N SER A 7 -3.30 41.67 -9.13
CA SER A 7 -4.22 40.53 -9.20
C SER A 7 -5.28 40.67 -10.30
N ARG A 8 -5.91 39.55 -10.72
CA ARG A 8 -7.38 39.48 -10.99
C ARG A 8 -7.89 38.03 -11.22
N LEU A 9 -8.66 37.55 -10.25
CA LEU A 9 -9.72 36.53 -10.34
C LEU A 9 -11.05 37.25 -10.62
N ILE A 10 -11.93 36.75 -11.51
CA ILE A 10 -13.40 36.98 -11.51
C ILE A 10 -14.13 35.76 -12.16
N PRO A 11 -15.34 35.38 -11.69
CA PRO A 11 -16.01 34.08 -11.90
C PRO A 11 -17.12 34.09 -12.97
N TYR A 12 -17.65 32.90 -13.31
CA TYR A 12 -18.80 32.73 -14.21
C TYR A 12 -20.14 32.68 -13.46
N VAL A 13 -21.13 33.35 -14.05
CA VAL A 13 -22.48 33.67 -13.57
C VAL A 13 -23.51 32.67 -14.10
N LEU A 14 -24.45 32.23 -13.25
CA LEU A 14 -25.71 31.58 -13.62
C LEU A 14 -26.64 32.55 -14.35
N ALA A 15 -27.29 32.09 -15.42
CA ALA A 15 -28.49 32.73 -15.97
C ALA A 15 -29.51 31.67 -16.43
N THR A 16 -30.66 31.65 -15.75
CA THR A 16 -31.91 31.03 -16.17
C THR A 16 -32.73 31.99 -17.03
N GLY A 17 -33.40 31.50 -18.08
CA GLY A 17 -34.41 32.25 -18.84
C GLY A 17 -35.16 31.38 -19.87
N ILE A 18 -36.49 31.40 -19.77
CA ILE A 18 -37.51 30.54 -20.41
C ILE A 18 -38.09 31.24 -21.67
N LEU A 19 -38.44 30.50 -22.74
CA LEU A 19 -39.73 30.54 -23.50
C LEU A 19 -39.67 29.77 -24.83
N GLY A 20 -40.80 29.13 -25.17
CA GLY A 20 -40.92 28.08 -26.18
C GLY A 20 -41.39 28.50 -27.57
N GLY A 21 -41.54 27.49 -28.44
CA GLY A 21 -42.13 27.60 -29.78
C GLY A 21 -41.59 26.54 -30.74
N PRO A 22 -42.42 25.59 -31.24
CA PRO A 22 -41.98 24.48 -32.07
C PRO A 22 -42.06 24.83 -33.56
N LEU A 23 -41.06 24.45 -34.37
CA LEU A 23 -41.20 24.33 -35.82
C LEU A 23 -40.32 23.19 -36.34
N ALA A 24 -40.95 22.27 -37.05
CA ALA A 24 -40.36 21.06 -37.61
C ALA A 24 -39.92 21.29 -39.07
N LEU A 25 -38.78 20.73 -39.49
CA LEU A 25 -38.62 19.72 -40.56
C LEU A 25 -37.20 19.73 -41.20
N ALA A 26 -36.72 18.51 -41.45
CA ALA A 26 -35.92 18.05 -42.59
C ALA A 26 -34.41 18.41 -42.67
N GLY A 27 -33.60 17.48 -42.15
CA GLY A 27 -32.88 16.52 -43.01
C GLY A 27 -31.68 17.02 -43.83
N CYS A 28 -30.48 16.82 -43.28
CA CYS A 28 -29.30 16.39 -44.05
C CYS A 28 -28.63 15.27 -43.24
N GLY A 29 -28.87 14.03 -43.64
CA GLY A 29 -28.25 12.86 -43.02
C GLY A 29 -26.75 12.84 -43.29
N LYS A 30 -25.96 13.23 -42.29
CA LYS A 30 -24.67 12.58 -42.07
C LYS A 30 -24.99 11.31 -41.30
N THR A 31 -24.55 10.16 -41.80
CA THR A 31 -24.47 8.94 -41.01
C THR A 31 -23.63 9.27 -39.77
N GLU A 32 -24.30 9.45 -38.63
CA GLU A 32 -23.63 9.59 -37.34
C GLU A 32 -22.96 8.27 -37.02
N ALA A 33 -21.65 8.32 -36.79
CA ALA A 33 -20.93 7.24 -36.14
C ALA A 33 -21.63 6.97 -34.78
N PRO A 34 -21.74 5.71 -34.34
CA PRO A 34 -22.37 5.40 -33.07
C PRO A 34 -21.73 6.23 -31.95
N ALA A 35 -22.57 6.90 -31.16
CA ALA A 35 -22.16 7.71 -30.03
C ALA A 35 -21.65 6.80 -28.91
N GLY A 36 -20.39 6.36 -29.02
CA GLY A 36 -19.69 5.66 -27.94
C GLY A 36 -19.32 6.61 -26.80
N PRO A 37 -18.99 6.08 -25.61
CA PRO A 37 -18.56 6.88 -24.45
C PRO A 37 -17.23 7.63 -24.72
N PRO A 38 -16.92 8.70 -23.95
CA PRO A 38 -15.76 9.53 -24.22
C PRO A 38 -14.44 8.87 -23.79
N LEU A 39 -13.40 9.06 -24.60
CA LEU A 39 -12.02 8.67 -24.38
C LEU A 39 -11.16 9.93 -24.47
N SER A 40 -10.46 10.27 -23.40
CA SER A 40 -9.55 11.41 -23.33
C SER A 40 -8.14 10.97 -23.70
N ILE A 41 -7.54 11.63 -24.69
CA ILE A 41 -6.22 11.32 -25.21
C ILE A 41 -5.35 12.56 -25.01
N ALA A 42 -4.28 12.40 -24.24
CA ALA A 42 -3.28 13.44 -24.01
C ALA A 42 -1.96 13.07 -24.69
N VAL A 43 -1.32 14.06 -25.30
CA VAL A 43 0.06 13.95 -25.80
C VAL A 43 0.88 15.00 -25.09
N ALA A 44 1.97 14.57 -24.45
CA ALA A 44 2.86 15.46 -23.70
C ALA A 44 3.52 16.52 -24.61
N PRO A 45 3.90 17.68 -24.05
CA PRO A 45 4.60 18.71 -24.79
C PRO A 45 5.91 18.20 -25.38
N LEU A 46 6.19 18.65 -26.60
CA LEU A 46 7.51 18.53 -27.20
C LEU A 46 8.31 19.76 -26.78
N GLU A 47 9.12 19.60 -25.75
CA GLU A 47 10.00 20.64 -25.21
C GLU A 47 11.17 20.92 -26.18
N LEU A 48 10.87 21.64 -27.27
CA LEU A 48 11.77 21.90 -28.39
C LEU A 48 11.86 23.40 -28.72
N PRO A 49 13.04 24.03 -28.55
CA PRO A 49 13.25 25.42 -28.98
C PRO A 49 12.94 25.63 -30.47
N GLY A 50 12.12 26.63 -30.77
CA GLY A 50 11.71 26.98 -32.13
C GLY A 50 10.59 26.11 -32.70
N LEU A 51 10.03 25.15 -31.94
CA LEU A 51 8.79 24.45 -32.28
C LEU A 51 7.60 25.39 -32.02
N GLY A 52 6.72 25.50 -33.02
CA GLY A 52 5.48 26.27 -32.94
C GLY A 52 4.23 25.41 -32.97
N ASP A 53 4.26 24.24 -33.64
CA ASP A 53 3.19 23.25 -33.62
C ASP A 53 3.71 21.84 -33.91
N ALA A 54 2.91 20.83 -33.56
CA ALA A 54 3.02 19.47 -34.09
C ALA A 54 1.67 18.99 -34.64
N ASP A 55 1.73 18.29 -35.77
CA ASP A 55 0.60 17.64 -36.43
C ASP A 55 0.65 16.14 -36.12
N TYR A 56 -0.49 15.60 -35.72
CA TYR A 56 -0.63 14.19 -35.33
C TYR A 56 -1.82 13.55 -36.01
N THR A 57 -1.73 12.25 -36.25
CA THR A 57 -2.87 11.41 -36.60
C THR A 57 -3.14 10.42 -35.47
N VAL A 58 -4.36 10.44 -34.94
CA VAL A 58 -4.83 9.52 -33.90
C VAL A 58 -5.88 8.59 -34.50
N THR A 59 -5.73 7.29 -34.26
CA THR A 59 -6.70 6.27 -34.66
C THR A 59 -7.10 5.43 -33.45
N VAL A 60 -8.40 5.29 -33.19
CA VAL A 60 -8.92 4.35 -32.18
C VAL A 60 -9.49 3.15 -32.88
N LYS A 61 -9.10 1.95 -32.47
CA LYS A 61 -9.62 0.67 -32.96
C LYS A 61 -10.24 -0.14 -31.82
N SER A 62 -11.25 -0.92 -32.14
CA SER A 62 -11.85 -1.89 -31.22
C SER A 62 -10.94 -3.12 -31.04
N ALA A 63 -11.30 -4.04 -30.15
CA ALA A 63 -10.56 -5.29 -29.96
C ALA A 63 -10.48 -6.17 -31.22
N ALA A 64 -11.44 -6.01 -32.14
CA ALA A 64 -11.44 -6.69 -33.44
C ALA A 64 -10.52 -6.00 -34.48
N SER A 65 -9.73 -5.00 -34.07
CA SER A 65 -8.91 -4.15 -34.95
C SER A 65 -9.72 -3.34 -35.98
N GLU A 66 -11.02 -3.17 -35.76
CA GLU A 66 -11.87 -2.30 -36.58
C GLU A 66 -11.68 -0.84 -36.16
N VAL A 67 -11.51 0.06 -37.12
CA VAL A 67 -11.35 1.49 -36.85
C VAL A 67 -12.66 2.08 -36.34
N VAL A 68 -12.67 2.55 -35.09
CA VAL A 68 -13.77 3.34 -34.52
C VAL A 68 -13.75 4.73 -35.14
N TRP A 69 -12.60 5.39 -35.14
CA TRP A 69 -12.37 6.65 -35.84
C TRP A 69 -10.89 6.95 -36.05
N THR A 70 -10.61 7.84 -37.00
CA THR A 70 -9.30 8.48 -37.22
C THR A 70 -9.45 10.01 -37.26
N ARG A 71 -8.51 10.75 -36.66
CA ARG A 71 -8.50 12.21 -36.63
C ARG A 71 -7.09 12.76 -36.82
N ALA A 72 -6.98 13.81 -37.64
CA ALA A 72 -5.79 14.66 -37.70
C ALA A 72 -5.95 15.80 -36.69
N LEU A 73 -4.94 15.99 -35.85
CA LEU A 73 -4.92 16.95 -34.76
C LEU A 73 -3.69 17.85 -34.88
N ARG A 74 -3.82 19.11 -34.48
CA ARG A 74 -2.72 20.06 -34.38
C ARG A 74 -2.63 20.60 -32.96
N SER A 75 -1.43 20.68 -32.41
CA SER A 75 -1.21 21.17 -31.04
C SER A 75 -1.76 22.57 -30.79
N SER A 76 -1.68 23.54 -31.71
CA SER A 76 -2.32 24.87 -31.48
C SER A 76 -3.84 24.86 -31.39
N ALA A 77 -4.51 23.86 -31.97
CA ALA A 77 -5.97 23.77 -31.91
C ALA A 77 -6.46 23.06 -30.64
N TYR A 78 -5.62 22.19 -30.06
CA TYR A 78 -6.00 21.25 -29.01
C TYR A 78 -5.03 21.25 -27.80
N GLY A 79 -4.10 22.19 -27.72
CA GLY A 79 -3.04 22.27 -26.71
C GLY A 79 -2.30 23.62 -26.73
N ASP A 80 -1.07 23.66 -26.21
CA ASP A 80 -0.31 24.91 -26.01
C ASP A 80 0.52 25.37 -27.23
N GLY A 81 0.51 24.62 -28.32
CA GLY A 81 1.35 24.88 -29.50
C GLY A 81 2.78 24.35 -29.39
N ALA A 82 3.32 24.11 -28.20
CA ALA A 82 4.63 23.48 -27.99
C ALA A 82 4.57 21.95 -28.17
N GLY A 83 3.77 21.47 -29.12
CA GLY A 83 3.61 20.06 -29.43
C GLY A 83 2.71 19.26 -28.47
N SER A 84 2.23 19.83 -27.36
CA SER A 84 1.23 19.17 -26.50
C SER A 84 -0.18 19.26 -27.10
N LEU A 85 -1.03 18.29 -26.78
CA LEU A 85 -2.47 18.37 -27.03
C LEU A 85 -3.28 17.49 -26.10
N SER A 86 -4.56 17.82 -25.95
CA SER A 86 -5.58 16.98 -25.34
C SER A 86 -6.81 16.93 -26.24
N TYR A 87 -7.31 15.73 -26.50
CA TYR A 87 -8.45 15.48 -27.37
C TYR A 87 -9.39 14.45 -26.75
N VAL A 88 -10.69 14.72 -26.82
CA VAL A 88 -11.73 13.77 -26.39
C VAL A 88 -12.42 13.20 -27.62
N GLY A 89 -12.32 11.88 -27.79
CA GLY A 89 -13.02 11.11 -28.82
C GLY A 89 -13.95 10.06 -28.21
N THR A 90 -14.50 9.16 -29.03
CA THR A 90 -15.31 8.03 -28.52
C THR A 90 -14.53 6.71 -28.55
N CYS A 91 -15.00 5.66 -27.90
CA CYS A 91 -14.46 4.32 -28.08
C CYS A 91 -15.52 3.23 -27.98
N ASP A 92 -15.14 1.98 -28.25
CA ASP A 92 -16.06 0.85 -28.26
C ASP A 92 -16.09 0.16 -26.88
N ALA A 93 -17.09 0.48 -26.05
CA ALA A 93 -17.25 -0.18 -24.76
C ALA A 93 -17.62 -1.67 -24.87
N ALA A 94 -18.24 -2.09 -25.98
CA ALA A 94 -18.72 -3.46 -26.17
C ALA A 94 -17.61 -4.44 -26.59
N SER A 95 -16.45 -3.93 -27.03
CA SER A 95 -15.32 -4.73 -27.54
C SER A 95 -14.01 -4.26 -26.93
N GLN A 96 -13.50 -5.02 -25.95
CA GLN A 96 -12.28 -4.69 -25.19
C GLN A 96 -11.12 -5.68 -25.44
N PRO A 97 -9.86 -5.23 -25.30
CA PRO A 97 -9.45 -3.84 -25.12
C PRO A 97 -9.51 -3.04 -26.43
N ASN A 98 -9.73 -1.72 -26.34
CA ASN A 98 -9.54 -0.83 -27.49
C ASN A 98 -8.03 -0.54 -27.64
N THR A 99 -7.60 -0.20 -28.85
CA THR A 99 -6.23 0.26 -29.11
C THR A 99 -6.25 1.69 -29.61
N VAL A 100 -5.39 2.54 -29.05
CA VAL A 100 -5.16 3.90 -29.51
C VAL A 100 -3.81 3.94 -30.22
N GLU A 101 -3.82 4.39 -31.46
CA GLU A 101 -2.66 4.56 -32.31
C GLU A 101 -2.37 6.06 -32.50
N LEU A 102 -1.13 6.48 -32.28
CA LEU A 102 -0.66 7.85 -32.48
C LEU A 102 0.49 7.88 -33.49
N SER A 103 0.36 8.70 -34.53
CA SER A 103 1.42 9.01 -35.49
C SER A 103 1.76 10.49 -35.40
N LEU A 104 3.07 10.82 -35.37
CA LEU A 104 3.56 12.18 -35.52
C LEU A 104 3.75 12.44 -37.03
N ASP A 105 2.92 13.31 -37.60
CA ASP A 105 2.88 13.55 -39.04
C ASP A 105 3.88 14.64 -39.46
N ALA A 106 3.96 15.73 -38.70
CA ALA A 106 4.87 16.83 -38.98
C ALA A 106 5.15 17.71 -37.75
N LEU A 107 6.37 18.23 -37.67
CA LEU A 107 6.71 19.34 -36.77
C LEU A 107 6.67 20.67 -37.53
N ARG A 108 6.28 21.75 -36.86
CA ARG A 108 6.20 23.09 -37.43
C ARG A 108 6.98 24.08 -36.57
N ALA A 109 7.72 24.97 -37.22
CA ALA A 109 8.41 26.06 -36.55
C ALA A 109 7.44 27.16 -36.10
N VAL A 110 7.89 28.03 -35.20
CA VAL A 110 7.17 29.26 -34.86
C VAL A 110 6.87 30.06 -36.15
N GLY A 111 5.60 30.31 -36.43
CA GLY A 111 5.12 30.89 -37.69
C GLY A 111 4.57 29.88 -38.72
N GLY A 112 4.52 28.59 -38.37
CA GLY A 112 3.76 27.55 -39.08
C GLY A 112 4.50 26.83 -40.21
N ALA A 113 5.75 27.22 -40.51
CA ALA A 113 6.58 26.56 -41.52
C ALA A 113 6.90 25.12 -41.10
N THR A 114 6.74 24.15 -42.00
CA THR A 114 7.07 22.74 -41.72
C THR A 114 8.57 22.59 -41.50
N ILE A 115 8.95 21.90 -40.43
CA ILE A 115 10.34 21.50 -40.14
C ILE A 115 10.66 20.29 -41.04
N PRO A 116 11.78 20.32 -41.81
CA PRO A 116 12.14 19.22 -42.69
C PRO A 116 12.28 17.88 -41.95
N ALA A 117 11.70 16.81 -42.50
CA ALA A 117 11.63 15.51 -41.84
C ALA A 117 13.00 14.81 -41.67
N ASP A 118 14.02 15.22 -42.41
CA ASP A 118 15.40 14.77 -42.28
C ASP A 118 16.15 15.46 -41.12
N THR A 119 15.61 16.54 -40.56
CA THR A 119 16.23 17.29 -39.45
C THR A 119 15.81 16.81 -38.07
N TYR A 120 15.06 15.70 -37.98
CA TYR A 120 14.69 15.05 -36.73
C TYR A 120 14.38 13.57 -36.92
N ALA A 121 14.62 12.77 -35.89
CA ALA A 121 14.26 11.36 -35.88
C ALA A 121 12.80 11.24 -35.40
N ASN A 122 11.89 10.77 -36.26
CA ASN A 122 10.48 10.62 -35.89
C ASN A 122 10.27 9.27 -35.16
N PRO A 123 9.79 9.26 -33.89
CA PRO A 123 9.53 8.02 -33.14
C PRO A 123 8.42 7.15 -33.75
N THR A 124 7.65 7.69 -34.70
CA THR A 124 6.57 7.00 -35.40
C THR A 124 6.93 6.61 -36.84
N ALA A 125 8.20 6.78 -37.24
CA ALA A 125 8.66 6.49 -38.60
C ALA A 125 8.52 5.01 -39.01
N SER A 126 8.66 4.10 -38.05
CA SER A 126 8.51 2.64 -38.26
C SER A 126 7.06 2.15 -38.09
N GLY A 127 6.15 3.01 -37.63
CA GLY A 127 4.75 2.69 -37.34
C GLY A 127 4.17 3.59 -36.23
N PRO A 128 2.83 3.61 -36.06
CA PRO A 128 2.21 4.36 -34.97
C PRO A 128 2.62 3.82 -33.60
N LEU A 129 2.66 4.70 -32.61
CA LEU A 129 2.71 4.31 -31.21
C LEU A 129 1.36 3.75 -30.79
N VAL A 130 1.37 2.64 -30.05
CA VAL A 130 0.13 1.93 -29.70
C VAL A 130 0.02 1.79 -28.18
N LEU A 131 -1.14 2.17 -27.64
CA LEU A 131 -1.51 1.91 -26.25
C LEU A 131 -2.87 1.21 -26.19
N SER A 132 -3.00 0.31 -25.22
CA SER A 132 -4.28 -0.33 -24.90
C SER A 132 -5.12 0.59 -24.01
N ALA A 133 -6.41 0.68 -24.27
CA ALA A 133 -7.35 1.48 -23.50
C ALA A 133 -8.55 0.63 -23.09
N ALA A 134 -8.86 0.61 -21.80
CA ALA A 134 -10.12 0.05 -21.29
C ALA A 134 -11.21 1.10 -21.52
N CYS A 135 -12.26 0.72 -22.24
CA CYS A 135 -13.39 1.60 -22.48
C CYS A 135 -14.60 1.16 -21.66
N VAL A 136 -14.98 2.02 -20.72
CA VAL A 136 -16.08 1.77 -19.80
C VAL A 136 -17.29 2.61 -20.21
N GLU A 137 -18.46 1.98 -20.26
CA GLU A 137 -19.71 2.67 -20.61
C GLU A 137 -20.01 3.79 -19.60
N GLY A 138 -20.26 4.99 -20.12
CA GLY A 138 -20.58 6.16 -19.31
C GLY A 138 -19.42 6.76 -18.52
N GLN A 139 -18.17 6.36 -18.77
CA GLN A 139 -17.00 6.89 -18.06
C GLN A 139 -15.91 7.39 -19.02
N ASP A 140 -15.25 8.46 -18.61
CA ASP A 140 -14.07 8.99 -19.29
C ASP A 140 -12.85 8.15 -18.92
N ASN A 141 -12.19 7.61 -19.94
CA ASN A 141 -10.93 6.89 -19.78
C ASN A 141 -9.79 7.73 -20.35
N ARG A 142 -8.64 7.78 -19.66
CA ARG A 142 -7.49 8.59 -20.10
C ARG A 142 -6.41 7.71 -20.71
N VAL A 143 -5.90 8.12 -21.87
CA VAL A 143 -4.73 7.55 -22.53
C VAL A 143 -3.70 8.66 -22.73
N GLU A 144 -2.45 8.41 -22.38
CA GLU A 144 -1.38 9.39 -22.47
C GLU A 144 -0.21 8.85 -23.27
N PHE A 145 0.26 9.66 -24.21
CA PHE A 145 1.49 9.41 -24.97
C PHE A 145 2.55 10.42 -24.56
N ASN A 146 3.65 9.94 -23.99
CA ASN A 146 4.84 10.75 -23.74
C ASN A 146 5.84 10.54 -24.88
N LEU A 147 6.09 11.59 -25.64
CA LEU A 147 7.01 11.56 -26.77
C LEU A 147 8.22 12.42 -26.47
N THR A 148 9.38 11.94 -26.87
CA THR A 148 10.55 12.79 -27.04
C THR A 148 11.08 12.62 -28.45
N VAL A 149 11.53 13.72 -29.04
CA VAL A 149 11.99 13.77 -30.42
C VAL A 149 13.41 14.32 -30.46
N ALA A 150 14.35 13.50 -30.95
CA ALA A 150 15.70 13.90 -31.26
C ALA A 150 15.73 14.71 -32.57
N ARG A 151 16.44 15.84 -32.57
CA ARG A 151 16.65 16.72 -33.74
C ARG A 151 18.10 16.66 -34.19
N GLN A 152 18.34 16.91 -35.47
CA GLN A 152 19.69 17.16 -35.97
C GLN A 152 20.10 18.60 -35.66
N ALA A 153 21.34 18.79 -35.19
CA ALA A 153 21.97 20.11 -35.07
C ALA A 153 22.73 20.45 -36.36
N ASN A 154 22.83 21.74 -36.71
CA ASN A 154 23.42 22.19 -37.99
C ASN A 154 24.68 23.08 -37.82
N GLN A 155 25.17 23.39 -36.60
CA GLN A 155 26.40 24.18 -36.41
C GLN A 155 27.19 23.79 -35.14
N GLY A 156 28.46 23.43 -35.34
CA GLY A 156 29.49 23.19 -34.33
C GLY A 156 30.11 21.81 -34.49
N PHE A 157 31.41 21.64 -34.22
CA PHE A 157 31.96 20.32 -33.91
C PHE A 157 30.98 19.68 -32.90
N PHE A 158 30.54 18.43 -33.06
CA PHE A 158 29.49 17.73 -32.27
C PHE A 158 28.04 17.90 -32.80
N ASP A 159 27.48 16.83 -33.40
CA ASP A 159 26.08 16.77 -33.87
C ASP A 159 25.33 15.54 -33.32
N ILE A 160 24.23 15.79 -32.57
CA ILE A 160 22.81 15.30 -32.49
C ILE A 160 22.14 16.12 -31.36
N ALA A 161 21.04 16.83 -31.59
CA ALA A 161 20.22 17.38 -30.51
C ALA A 161 19.27 16.31 -29.95
N ILE A 162 19.38 15.96 -28.66
CA ILE A 162 18.44 15.07 -27.97
C ILE A 162 17.85 15.86 -26.80
N SER A 163 16.76 16.61 -27.02
CA SER A 163 16.20 17.44 -25.95
C SER A 163 15.47 16.58 -24.92
N PHE A 164 16.10 16.41 -23.75
CA PHE A 164 15.40 16.29 -22.47
C PHE A 164 15.85 17.47 -21.62
N LYS A 165 15.08 18.56 -21.69
CA LYS A 165 15.44 19.87 -21.14
C LYS A 165 16.83 20.37 -21.56
N ASP A 166 17.02 20.55 -22.88
CA ASP A 166 18.21 21.15 -23.51
C ASP A 166 19.51 20.31 -23.48
N ILE A 167 19.44 18.99 -23.70
CA ILE A 167 20.64 18.15 -23.89
C ILE A 167 21.03 18.04 -25.37
N PHE A 168 22.32 18.19 -25.66
CA PHE A 168 22.91 18.05 -26.99
C PHE A 168 23.95 16.96 -26.94
N CYS A 169 23.77 15.91 -27.72
CA CYS A 169 24.65 14.77 -27.79
C CYS A 169 25.46 14.76 -29.10
N SER A 170 26.49 13.95 -29.16
CA SER A 170 27.19 13.63 -30.39
C SER A 170 27.77 12.23 -30.25
N ALA A 171 27.66 11.48 -31.33
CA ALA A 171 28.13 10.11 -31.38
C ALA A 171 28.80 9.80 -32.70
N LYS A 172 29.81 8.95 -32.64
CA LYS A 172 30.45 8.35 -33.82
C LYS A 172 31.14 7.04 -33.48
N LEU A 173 31.45 6.27 -34.52
CA LEU A 173 32.53 5.29 -34.51
C LEU A 173 33.51 5.64 -35.63
N ASP A 174 34.79 5.73 -35.29
CA ASP A 174 35.83 6.17 -36.21
C ASP A 174 36.96 5.14 -36.27
N CYS A 175 37.27 4.67 -37.46
CA CYS A 175 38.38 3.75 -37.74
C CYS A 175 39.40 4.36 -38.69
N GLY A 176 38.99 5.34 -39.50
CA GLY A 176 39.80 5.93 -40.58
C GLY A 176 38.90 6.50 -41.69
N GLU A 177 39.48 7.31 -42.58
CA GLU A 177 38.72 7.91 -43.68
C GLU A 177 38.27 6.88 -44.72
N THR A 178 39.09 5.86 -44.96
CA THR A 178 38.80 4.75 -45.89
C THR A 178 39.13 3.39 -45.27
N THR A 179 38.92 2.31 -46.02
CA THR A 179 39.33 0.95 -45.60
C THR A 179 40.83 0.68 -45.85
N ALA A 180 41.56 1.62 -46.45
CA ALA A 180 42.99 1.50 -46.68
C ALA A 180 43.77 1.57 -45.37
N GLU A 181 44.76 0.69 -45.22
CA GLU A 181 45.57 0.59 -43.98
C GLU A 181 46.36 1.86 -43.65
N ALA A 182 46.64 2.69 -44.65
CA ALA A 182 47.32 3.98 -44.49
C ALA A 182 46.44 5.01 -43.76
N ASP A 183 45.12 4.84 -43.81
CA ASP A 183 44.13 5.74 -43.20
C ASP A 183 43.68 5.22 -41.82
N ASP A 184 44.21 4.08 -41.36
CA ASP A 184 43.89 3.53 -40.05
C ASP A 184 44.26 4.51 -38.93
N LEU A 185 43.32 4.75 -38.02
CA LEU A 185 43.64 5.36 -36.74
C LEU A 185 44.59 4.42 -35.98
N ARG A 186 45.72 4.96 -35.52
CA ARG A 186 46.75 4.22 -34.79
C ARG A 186 47.02 4.88 -33.45
N LEU A 187 46.28 4.49 -32.42
CA LEU A 187 46.32 5.12 -31.09
C LEU A 187 46.86 4.17 -30.03
N LEU A 188 46.35 2.94 -29.96
CA LEU A 188 46.76 1.93 -28.98
C LEU A 188 48.02 1.19 -29.46
N HIS A 189 48.83 0.73 -28.51
CA HIS A 189 50.05 -0.03 -28.79
C HIS A 189 49.75 -1.53 -28.76
N ASP A 190 50.23 -2.26 -29.75
CA ASP A 190 50.15 -3.71 -29.80
C ASP A 190 51.28 -4.38 -28.99
N ALA A 191 51.32 -5.72 -29.00
CA ALA A 191 52.35 -6.50 -28.30
C ALA A 191 53.79 -6.24 -28.78
N SER A 192 53.99 -5.64 -29.96
CA SER A 192 55.30 -5.22 -30.46
C SER A 192 55.73 -3.85 -29.93
N GLY A 193 54.82 -3.13 -29.29
CA GLY A 193 55.01 -1.74 -28.85
C GLY A 193 54.81 -0.71 -29.96
N ALA A 194 54.34 -1.12 -31.14
CA ALA A 194 53.98 -0.22 -32.23
C ALA A 194 52.53 0.23 -32.09
N ARG A 195 52.20 1.43 -32.59
CA ARG A 195 50.79 1.86 -32.69
C ARG A 195 50.10 1.11 -33.83
N ALA A 196 48.97 0.51 -33.52
CA ALA A 196 48.22 -0.35 -34.43
C ALA A 196 46.76 0.09 -34.60
N THR A 197 46.07 -0.53 -35.55
CA THR A 197 44.71 -0.21 -35.97
C THR A 197 43.76 -0.13 -34.77
N THR A 198 43.15 1.04 -34.60
CA THR A 198 42.27 1.37 -33.49
C THR A 198 40.93 1.84 -34.03
N ALA A 199 39.83 1.32 -33.48
CA ALA A 199 38.50 1.92 -33.61
C ALA A 199 38.22 2.79 -32.39
N VAL A 200 37.61 3.96 -32.58
CA VAL A 200 37.24 4.88 -31.51
C VAL A 200 35.74 5.10 -31.54
N LEU A 201 35.05 4.57 -30.54
CA LEU A 201 33.68 4.97 -30.24
C LEU A 201 33.75 6.27 -29.45
N GLY A 202 33.00 7.28 -29.89
CA GLY A 202 32.86 8.52 -29.15
C GLY A 202 31.40 8.81 -28.88
N PHE A 203 31.09 9.14 -27.62
CA PHE A 203 29.79 9.61 -27.18
C PHE A 203 29.99 10.79 -26.25
N ALA A 204 29.34 11.92 -26.51
CA ALA A 204 29.43 13.09 -25.65
C ALA A 204 28.12 13.83 -25.62
N CYS A 205 27.68 14.27 -24.44
CA CYS A 205 26.50 15.13 -24.33
C CYS A 205 26.76 16.32 -23.41
N THR A 206 26.01 17.39 -23.62
CA THR A 206 26.07 18.62 -22.84
C THR A 206 24.67 19.18 -22.69
N ALA A 207 24.28 19.56 -21.49
CA ALA A 207 23.05 20.31 -21.27
C ALA A 207 23.28 21.83 -21.44
N SER A 208 22.20 22.59 -21.56
CA SER A 208 22.27 24.07 -21.56
C SER A 208 22.90 24.62 -20.28
N VAL A 209 23.69 25.69 -20.44
CA VAL A 209 24.43 26.40 -19.38
C VAL A 209 23.57 27.00 -18.26
N ALA A 210 22.24 27.05 -18.44
CA ALA A 210 21.33 27.70 -17.50
C ALA A 210 20.96 26.82 -16.29
N THR A 211 20.82 25.50 -16.45
CA THR A 211 20.27 24.62 -15.38
C THR A 211 20.64 23.13 -15.50
N GLY A 212 21.40 22.71 -16.53
CA GLY A 212 21.43 21.29 -16.87
C GLY A 212 22.53 20.46 -16.20
N ASN A 213 22.12 19.38 -15.54
CA ASN A 213 22.95 18.20 -15.30
C ASN A 213 22.92 17.31 -16.56
N THR A 214 23.91 16.45 -16.78
CA THR A 214 24.00 15.60 -17.98
C THR A 214 24.47 14.22 -17.60
N VAL A 215 23.58 13.29 -17.32
CA VAL A 215 23.96 11.89 -17.08
C VAL A 215 24.11 11.18 -18.43
N LEU A 216 25.20 10.42 -18.60
CA LEU A 216 25.38 9.54 -19.75
C LEU A 216 25.11 8.10 -19.33
N TYR A 217 24.53 7.31 -20.23
CA TYR A 217 24.39 5.86 -20.08
C TYR A 217 24.98 5.18 -21.30
N LEU A 218 25.66 4.05 -21.10
CA LEU A 218 26.29 3.28 -22.16
C LEU A 218 26.25 1.79 -21.78
N ASP A 219 25.78 0.96 -22.70
CA ASP A 219 25.91 -0.50 -22.58
C ASP A 219 27.38 -0.90 -22.71
N ASN A 220 27.71 -2.11 -22.28
CA ASN A 220 28.94 -2.73 -22.67
C ASN A 220 29.05 -2.81 -24.19
N ILE A 221 30.28 -2.75 -24.69
CA ILE A 221 30.51 -2.94 -26.11
C ILE A 221 30.62 -4.42 -26.38
N GLU A 222 29.76 -4.92 -27.25
CA GLU A 222 29.80 -6.30 -27.72
C GLU A 222 30.28 -6.37 -29.17
N ILE A 223 31.20 -7.28 -29.45
CA ILE A 223 31.66 -7.59 -30.80
C ILE A 223 31.36 -9.05 -31.08
N THR A 224 30.47 -9.31 -32.03
CA THR A 224 30.13 -10.66 -32.45
C THR A 224 30.75 -10.96 -33.80
N CYS A 225 31.48 -12.08 -33.89
CA CYS A 225 32.17 -12.53 -35.10
C CYS A 225 31.55 -13.83 -35.65
N ALA A 226 31.39 -13.92 -36.97
CA ALA A 226 30.65 -14.99 -37.63
C ALA A 226 31.30 -16.38 -37.56
N ALA A 227 32.64 -16.46 -37.50
CA ALA A 227 33.40 -17.72 -37.50
C ALA A 227 34.26 -17.91 -36.23
N GLY A 228 34.00 -17.10 -35.19
CA GLY A 228 34.68 -17.19 -33.90
C GLY A 228 34.16 -18.32 -33.00
N SER A 229 34.42 -18.20 -31.70
CA SER A 229 33.97 -19.11 -30.64
C SER A 229 32.45 -19.17 -30.45
N GLY A 230 31.72 -18.25 -31.08
CA GLY A 230 30.27 -18.10 -30.92
C GLY A 230 29.87 -17.32 -29.68
N LEU A 231 30.84 -16.85 -28.88
CA LEU A 231 30.63 -15.93 -27.76
C LEU A 231 31.01 -14.51 -28.19
N PRO A 232 30.28 -13.46 -27.76
CA PRO A 232 30.65 -12.10 -28.06
C PRO A 232 31.93 -11.70 -27.33
N THR A 233 32.77 -10.89 -27.97
CA THR A 233 33.80 -10.15 -27.27
C THR A 233 33.17 -8.97 -26.52
N VAL A 234 33.30 -8.90 -25.21
CA VAL A 234 32.67 -7.89 -24.34
C VAL A 234 33.72 -6.97 -23.73
N ILE A 235 33.46 -5.65 -23.79
CA ILE A 235 34.23 -4.63 -23.09
C ILE A 235 33.34 -3.91 -22.08
N ASP A 236 33.72 -4.03 -20.81
CA ASP A 236 33.08 -3.31 -19.70
C ASP A 236 33.33 -1.81 -19.85
N THR A 237 32.26 -1.06 -20.13
CA THR A 237 32.34 0.39 -20.30
C THR A 237 32.35 1.14 -18.97
N ALA A 238 32.05 0.46 -17.85
CA ALA A 238 32.21 0.98 -16.50
C ALA A 238 33.69 1.02 -16.05
N GLY A 239 34.65 0.49 -16.80
CA GLY A 239 36.08 0.72 -16.53
C GLY A 239 36.56 2.14 -16.84
N VAL A 240 37.68 2.59 -16.27
CA VAL A 240 38.40 3.80 -16.73
C VAL A 240 39.88 3.47 -16.92
N GLY A 241 40.44 3.92 -18.05
CA GLY A 241 41.82 3.66 -18.43
C GLY A 241 41.95 2.42 -19.31
N MET A 242 43.16 1.86 -19.35
CA MET A 242 43.43 0.62 -20.08
C MET A 242 42.73 -0.54 -19.39
N VAL A 243 42.05 -1.37 -20.17
CA VAL A 243 41.51 -2.65 -19.70
C VAL A 243 42.70 -3.57 -19.39
N GLN A 244 42.86 -3.94 -18.11
CA GLN A 244 44.06 -4.65 -17.65
C GLN A 244 44.07 -6.14 -18.03
N ASP A 245 42.89 -6.75 -18.05
CA ASP A 245 42.68 -8.13 -18.50
C ASP A 245 41.48 -8.14 -19.44
N LEU A 246 41.75 -8.39 -20.73
CA LEU A 246 40.73 -8.45 -21.78
C LEU A 246 40.02 -9.80 -21.83
N ASP A 247 40.61 -10.83 -21.23
CA ASP A 247 40.13 -12.20 -21.31
C ASP A 247 39.38 -12.62 -20.04
N ALA A 248 39.57 -11.89 -18.93
CA ALA A 248 38.86 -12.10 -17.67
C ALA A 248 37.61 -11.22 -17.51
N ALA A 249 36.58 -11.79 -16.89
CA ALA A 249 35.35 -11.11 -16.53
C ALA A 249 35.63 -9.82 -15.72
N PRO A 250 34.86 -8.73 -15.94
CA PRO A 250 33.66 -8.64 -16.77
C PRO A 250 33.91 -8.52 -18.28
N ASN A 251 35.17 -8.48 -18.72
CA ASN A 251 35.52 -8.52 -20.14
C ASN A 251 35.56 -9.97 -20.63
N ALA A 252 35.43 -10.16 -21.93
CA ALA A 252 35.61 -11.47 -22.55
C ALA A 252 36.11 -11.24 -23.96
N ASN A 253 37.32 -11.69 -24.31
CA ASN A 253 37.84 -11.57 -25.68
C ASN A 253 38.26 -12.96 -26.21
N PRO A 254 37.32 -13.92 -26.27
CA PRO A 254 37.62 -15.33 -26.48
C PRO A 254 38.28 -15.62 -27.84
N ASP A 255 38.04 -14.76 -28.83
CA ASP A 255 38.56 -14.91 -30.18
C ASP A 255 39.86 -14.14 -30.42
N GLY A 256 40.38 -13.42 -29.43
CA GLY A 256 41.58 -12.58 -29.59
C GLY A 256 41.40 -11.45 -30.60
N TYR A 257 40.15 -11.06 -30.89
CA TYR A 257 39.81 -10.03 -31.87
C TYR A 257 40.35 -8.65 -31.46
N LEU A 258 40.42 -8.39 -30.15
CA LEU A 258 41.04 -7.20 -29.59
C LEU A 258 42.45 -7.51 -29.09
N PHE A 259 43.41 -6.63 -29.35
CA PHE A 259 44.74 -6.67 -28.71
C PHE A 259 44.84 -5.72 -27.53
N ALA A 260 43.97 -4.71 -27.45
CA ALA A 260 43.89 -3.72 -26.38
C ALA A 260 42.50 -3.08 -26.36
N ALA A 261 42.04 -2.62 -25.21
CA ALA A 261 40.92 -1.69 -25.10
C ALA A 261 41.20 -0.64 -24.03
N ALA A 262 40.63 0.55 -24.20
CA ALA A 262 40.74 1.63 -23.23
C ALA A 262 39.46 2.45 -23.17
N VAL A 263 38.96 2.71 -21.97
CA VAL A 263 37.77 3.51 -21.72
C VAL A 263 38.20 4.87 -21.16
N TYR A 264 37.81 5.95 -21.84
CA TYR A 264 38.07 7.32 -21.45
C TYR A 264 36.77 8.04 -21.15
N ARG A 265 36.66 8.58 -19.95
CA ARG A 265 35.50 9.35 -19.51
C ARG A 265 35.93 10.62 -18.83
N GLY A 266 35.09 11.64 -18.93
CA GLY A 266 35.33 12.87 -18.21
C GLY A 266 34.30 13.95 -18.48
N GLN A 267 34.46 15.05 -17.76
CA GLN A 267 33.70 16.28 -17.94
C GLN A 267 34.64 17.39 -18.41
N GLU A 268 34.24 18.10 -19.47
CA GLU A 268 34.93 19.29 -19.96
C GLU A 268 34.39 20.55 -19.25
N GLY A 269 35.25 21.53 -19.02
CA GLY A 269 34.97 22.68 -18.15
C GLY A 269 33.97 23.72 -18.68
N ILE A 270 33.51 23.62 -19.92
CA ILE A 270 32.53 24.56 -20.51
C ILE A 270 31.23 23.79 -20.77
N GLY A 271 30.12 24.23 -20.17
CA GLY A 271 28.77 23.71 -20.46
C GLY A 271 28.38 22.40 -19.79
N ASN A 272 29.14 21.90 -18.81
CA ASN A 272 28.92 20.58 -18.19
C ASN A 272 28.96 19.43 -19.22
N LYS A 273 29.67 19.61 -20.33
CA LYS A 273 29.82 18.57 -21.35
C LYS A 273 30.51 17.34 -20.76
N ARG A 274 29.88 16.18 -20.90
CA ARG A 274 30.44 14.88 -20.53
C ARG A 274 30.73 14.08 -21.77
N TYR A 275 31.75 13.25 -21.71
CA TYR A 275 32.11 12.33 -22.77
C TYR A 275 32.43 10.94 -22.23
N TRP A 276 32.21 9.97 -23.10
CA TRP A 276 32.50 8.55 -22.96
C TRP A 276 33.06 8.07 -24.29
N ASN A 277 34.36 7.85 -24.32
CA ASN A 277 35.06 7.37 -25.50
C ASN A 277 35.67 6.00 -25.20
N VAL A 278 35.58 5.08 -26.14
CA VAL A 278 36.20 3.76 -26.03
C VAL A 278 37.10 3.54 -27.22
N ALA A 279 38.39 3.29 -26.96
CA ALA A 279 39.36 2.91 -27.97
C ALA A 279 39.52 1.39 -27.98
N LEU A 280 39.39 0.78 -29.14
CA LEU A 280 39.43 -0.66 -29.37
C LEU A 280 40.55 -0.97 -30.34
N GLY A 281 41.59 -1.66 -29.86
CA GLY A 281 42.71 -2.09 -30.66
C GLY A 281 42.35 -3.36 -31.42
N LEU A 282 42.17 -3.27 -32.74
CA LEU A 282 41.69 -4.38 -33.56
C LEU A 282 42.85 -5.26 -34.04
N ASN A 283 42.78 -6.56 -33.78
CA ASN A 283 43.79 -7.53 -34.18
C ASN A 283 43.57 -8.01 -35.62
N ARG A 284 44.13 -7.27 -36.59
CA ARG A 284 43.99 -7.54 -38.02
C ARG A 284 44.45 -8.94 -38.44
N ALA A 285 45.38 -9.55 -37.71
CA ALA A 285 45.89 -10.88 -38.03
C ALA A 285 44.81 -11.96 -37.90
N VAL A 286 43.77 -11.71 -37.11
CA VAL A 286 42.73 -12.69 -36.77
C VAL A 286 41.50 -12.57 -37.68
N PHE A 287 41.32 -11.45 -38.40
CA PHE A 287 40.13 -11.20 -39.23
C PHE A 287 39.83 -12.32 -40.25
N PRO A 288 40.82 -12.91 -40.97
CA PRO A 288 40.57 -14.02 -41.88
C PRO A 288 39.98 -15.26 -41.20
N ASP A 289 40.29 -15.47 -39.92
CA ASP A 289 39.90 -16.66 -39.16
C ASP A 289 38.51 -16.49 -38.52
N VAL A 290 38.18 -15.28 -38.03
CA VAL A 290 36.90 -15.00 -37.35
C VAL A 290 35.81 -14.43 -38.26
N GLY A 291 36.18 -14.04 -39.48
CA GLY A 291 35.24 -13.58 -40.50
C GLY A 291 34.58 -12.23 -40.20
N GLY A 292 33.29 -12.13 -40.52
CA GLY A 292 32.50 -10.92 -40.35
C GLY A 292 32.27 -10.58 -38.88
N CYS A 293 32.81 -9.47 -38.40
CA CYS A 293 32.63 -9.00 -37.02
C CYS A 293 31.82 -7.70 -36.98
N THR A 294 30.86 -7.62 -36.05
CA THR A 294 29.98 -6.46 -35.88
C THR A 294 30.05 -5.97 -34.45
N LEU A 295 30.23 -4.66 -34.27
CA LEU A 295 30.16 -3.96 -33.00
C LEU A 295 28.72 -3.53 -32.72
N ALA A 296 28.22 -3.86 -31.53
CA ALA A 296 26.92 -3.44 -31.02
C ALA A 296 27.05 -2.78 -29.65
N THR A 297 26.33 -1.67 -29.44
CA THR A 297 26.11 -1.02 -28.14
C THR A 297 25.01 0.02 -28.28
N ARG A 298 24.39 0.42 -27.16
CA ARG A 298 23.45 1.54 -27.09
C ARG A 298 23.90 2.54 -26.04
N ALA A 299 23.57 3.81 -26.26
CA ALA A 299 23.79 4.88 -25.29
C ALA A 299 22.60 5.84 -25.25
N THR A 300 22.44 6.52 -24.12
CA THR A 300 21.52 7.66 -24.01
C THR A 300 22.02 8.66 -22.98
N ALA A 301 21.29 9.76 -22.83
CA ALA A 301 21.57 10.77 -21.84
C ALA A 301 20.29 11.39 -21.27
N SER A 302 20.40 11.92 -20.05
CA SER A 302 19.30 12.55 -19.33
C SER A 302 19.78 13.68 -18.41
N ASP A 303 18.85 14.48 -17.91
CA ASP A 303 19.13 15.58 -16.97
C ASP A 303 19.22 15.10 -15.50
N ALA A 304 18.68 13.92 -15.20
CA ALA A 304 18.72 13.28 -13.89
C ALA A 304 19.04 11.79 -14.01
N LEU A 305 19.44 11.13 -12.91
CA LEU A 305 19.56 9.68 -12.94
C LEU A 305 18.21 9.03 -13.26
N PHE A 306 18.24 8.03 -14.13
CA PHE A 306 17.16 7.10 -14.30
C PHE A 306 17.09 6.19 -13.09
N ASP A 307 15.89 5.77 -12.76
CA ASP A 307 15.67 4.70 -11.80
C ASP A 307 16.29 3.42 -12.37
N GLN A 308 17.21 2.82 -11.62
CA GLN A 308 17.95 1.61 -12.01
C GLN A 308 18.52 1.66 -13.44
N GLY A 309 18.99 2.83 -13.88
CA GLY A 309 19.57 2.98 -15.23
C GLY A 309 18.58 2.75 -16.38
N THR A 310 17.27 2.73 -16.09
CA THR A 310 16.23 2.33 -17.04
C THR A 310 15.41 3.53 -17.50
N THR A 311 15.24 3.70 -18.81
CA THR A 311 14.45 4.82 -19.36
C THR A 311 13.00 4.82 -18.81
N PRO A 312 12.36 5.98 -18.60
CA PRO A 312 11.00 6.04 -18.07
C PRO A 312 9.99 5.22 -18.88
N ALA A 313 9.18 4.40 -18.19
CA ALA A 313 8.08 3.66 -18.80
C ALA A 313 7.02 4.60 -19.39
N GLY A 314 6.27 4.12 -20.39
CA GLY A 314 5.21 4.91 -21.04
C GLY A 314 5.71 6.09 -21.87
N THR A 315 7.01 6.15 -22.15
CA THR A 315 7.66 7.21 -22.92
C THR A 315 8.51 6.63 -24.05
N THR A 316 8.45 7.22 -25.25
CA THR A 316 9.42 6.91 -26.31
C THR A 316 10.69 7.72 -26.08
N TYR A 317 11.77 7.03 -25.71
CA TYR A 317 13.05 7.64 -25.38
C TYR A 317 14.07 7.38 -26.51
N PRO A 318 14.75 8.41 -27.05
CA PRO A 318 15.77 8.25 -28.06
C PRO A 318 17.03 7.61 -27.46
N LEU A 319 17.58 6.67 -28.20
CA LEU A 319 18.86 6.02 -27.92
C LEU A 319 19.75 6.21 -29.15
N ILE A 320 21.06 6.27 -28.93
CA ILE A 320 22.04 6.12 -30.00
C ILE A 320 22.42 4.65 -30.02
N GLN A 321 22.19 4.00 -31.16
CA GLN A 321 22.58 2.62 -31.39
C GLN A 321 23.76 2.57 -32.35
N TRP A 322 24.80 1.85 -31.94
CA TRP A 322 25.86 1.39 -32.82
C TRP A 322 25.57 -0.05 -33.20
N ASN A 323 25.60 -0.32 -34.50
CA ASN A 323 25.55 -1.64 -35.11
C ASN A 323 26.43 -1.58 -36.36
N VAL A 324 27.75 -1.65 -36.16
CA VAL A 324 28.73 -1.32 -37.20
C VAL A 324 29.58 -2.55 -37.55
N PRO A 325 29.60 -2.96 -38.84
CA PRO A 325 30.55 -3.97 -39.31
C PRO A 325 31.99 -3.46 -39.16
N LEU A 326 32.80 -4.15 -38.36
CA LEU A 326 34.20 -3.80 -38.11
C LEU A 326 35.14 -4.43 -39.14
N SER A 327 34.92 -5.70 -39.48
CA SER A 327 35.79 -6.47 -40.39
C SER A 327 35.04 -7.60 -41.07
N ASP A 328 35.67 -8.16 -42.11
CA ASP A 328 35.37 -9.46 -42.70
C ASP A 328 36.66 -10.24 -42.94
N ALA A 329 36.57 -11.40 -43.62
CA ALA A 329 37.73 -12.22 -43.97
C ALA A 329 38.74 -11.51 -44.90
N GLY A 330 38.33 -10.43 -45.57
CA GLY A 330 39.15 -9.61 -46.46
C GLY A 330 39.85 -8.44 -45.76
N GLY A 331 39.43 -8.07 -44.55
CA GLY A 331 40.07 -7.04 -43.74
C GLY A 331 39.11 -6.16 -42.95
N ARG A 332 39.57 -4.97 -42.57
CA ARG A 332 38.74 -3.98 -41.88
C ARG A 332 37.70 -3.37 -42.82
N LEU A 333 36.45 -3.30 -42.37
CA LEU A 333 35.33 -2.66 -43.07
C LEU A 333 34.97 -1.29 -42.51
N CYS A 334 35.17 -1.06 -41.21
CA CYS A 334 34.80 0.22 -40.60
C CYS A 334 35.67 1.39 -41.12
N THR A 335 35.03 2.54 -41.30
CA THR A 335 35.62 3.82 -41.73
C THR A 335 35.18 4.93 -40.76
N SER A 336 34.49 5.97 -41.23
CA SER A 336 33.92 7.01 -40.40
C SER A 336 32.40 6.85 -40.35
N HIS A 337 31.87 6.63 -39.15
CA HIS A 337 30.46 6.36 -38.91
C HIS A 337 29.86 7.46 -38.05
N PRO A 338 29.50 8.62 -38.64
CA PRO A 338 28.75 9.63 -37.93
C PRO A 338 27.34 9.11 -37.68
N VAL A 339 26.75 9.55 -36.57
CA VAL A 339 25.34 9.26 -36.32
C VAL A 339 24.42 9.73 -37.44
N ASN A 340 23.47 8.87 -37.80
CA ASN A 340 22.53 9.03 -38.90
C ASN A 340 23.21 9.18 -40.28
N GLY A 341 24.49 8.78 -40.42
CA GLY A 341 25.19 8.72 -41.70
C GLY A 341 24.75 7.57 -42.61
N GLY A 342 23.80 6.74 -42.19
CA GLY A 342 23.33 5.56 -42.92
C GLY A 342 24.31 4.39 -42.89
N ASN A 343 25.27 4.39 -41.97
CA ASN A 343 26.36 3.42 -41.90
C ASN A 343 26.49 2.75 -40.52
N GLY A 344 25.39 2.58 -39.79
CA GLY A 344 25.36 1.73 -38.58
C GLY A 344 25.46 2.48 -37.25
N VAL A 345 25.58 3.80 -37.25
CA VAL A 345 25.33 4.61 -36.04
C VAL A 345 24.04 5.40 -36.28
N ALA A 346 23.01 5.16 -35.47
CA ALA A 346 21.68 5.71 -35.72
C ALA A 346 20.97 6.08 -34.41
N VAL A 347 20.09 7.08 -34.50
CA VAL A 347 19.10 7.33 -33.45
C VAL A 347 17.95 6.34 -33.61
N VAL A 348 17.66 5.60 -32.55
CA VAL A 348 16.52 4.69 -32.42
C VAL A 348 15.66 5.13 -31.22
N TYR A 349 14.49 4.53 -31.03
CA TYR A 349 13.60 4.84 -29.91
C TYR A 349 13.23 3.59 -29.13
N THR A 350 13.06 3.73 -27.82
CA THR A 350 12.40 2.73 -26.98
C THR A 350 10.92 2.60 -27.37
N GLY A 351 10.35 1.43 -27.15
CA GLY A 351 8.90 1.25 -27.20
C GLY A 351 8.24 1.77 -25.93
N LEU A 352 6.99 2.22 -26.01
CA LEU A 352 6.24 2.73 -24.84
C LEU A 352 6.14 1.72 -23.69
N ALA A 353 6.09 0.42 -24.01
CA ALA A 353 6.05 -0.68 -23.06
C ALA A 353 7.37 -1.46 -22.97
N ALA A 354 8.44 -0.93 -23.57
CA ALA A 354 9.75 -1.56 -23.63
C ALA A 354 10.83 -0.53 -23.29
N PRO A 355 10.93 -0.14 -22.00
CA PRO A 355 12.00 0.74 -21.55
C PRO A 355 13.36 0.06 -21.79
N ALA A 356 14.40 0.86 -21.98
CA ALA A 356 15.77 0.38 -22.14
C ALA A 356 16.54 0.57 -20.84
N SER A 357 17.11 -0.53 -20.33
CA SER A 357 18.12 -0.54 -19.29
C SER A 357 19.51 -0.47 -19.90
N PHE A 358 20.46 0.09 -19.15
CA PHE A 358 21.85 0.27 -19.56
C PHE A 358 22.80 -0.27 -18.51
N ASP A 359 23.94 -0.81 -18.95
CA ASP A 359 24.92 -1.44 -18.05
C ASP A 359 25.61 -0.43 -17.12
N ALA A 360 25.84 0.80 -17.59
CA ALA A 360 26.56 1.81 -16.80
C ALA A 360 26.02 3.24 -16.97
N ALA A 361 26.10 4.04 -15.90
CA ALA A 361 25.85 5.48 -15.91
C ALA A 361 27.06 6.32 -15.47
N PHE A 362 27.09 7.57 -15.95
CA PHE A 362 28.08 8.58 -15.60
C PHE A 362 27.42 9.92 -15.20
N ALA A 363 27.35 10.16 -13.89
CA ALA A 363 26.71 11.32 -13.23
C ALA A 363 27.75 12.25 -12.53
N ALA A 364 27.49 13.57 -12.35
CA ALA A 364 28.40 14.47 -11.61
C ALA A 364 28.06 14.63 -10.13
N ALA A 365 26.82 14.34 -9.74
CA ALA A 365 26.37 14.46 -8.35
C ALA A 365 27.10 13.50 -7.39
N PHE A 366 27.76 12.48 -7.92
CA PHE A 366 28.45 11.43 -7.15
C PHE A 366 29.98 11.59 -7.15
N GLY A 367 30.51 12.76 -7.52
CA GLY A 367 31.94 12.88 -7.80
C GLY A 367 32.35 11.93 -8.91
N THR A 368 33.60 11.48 -8.96
CA THR A 368 34.10 10.51 -9.96
C THR A 368 33.47 9.10 -9.87
N GLN A 369 32.36 8.93 -9.16
CA GLN A 369 31.76 7.64 -8.85
C GLN A 369 30.79 7.20 -9.95
N LEU A 370 30.92 5.93 -10.30
CA LEU A 370 30.17 5.26 -11.33
C LEU A 370 28.98 4.57 -10.68
N VAL A 371 27.83 4.60 -11.35
CA VAL A 371 26.74 3.69 -11.04
C VAL A 371 26.83 2.59 -12.09
N ASN A 372 27.31 1.42 -11.68
CA ASN A 372 27.37 0.23 -12.50
C ASN A 372 26.12 -0.59 -12.18
N PHE A 373 25.18 -0.69 -13.11
CA PHE A 373 23.90 -1.37 -12.88
C PHE A 373 24.03 -2.89 -13.02
N LEU A 374 25.21 -3.39 -13.42
CA LEU A 374 25.55 -4.83 -13.44
C LEU A 374 25.97 -5.38 -12.08
N ARG A 375 25.74 -4.64 -10.99
CA ARG A 375 26.05 -5.11 -9.64
C ARG A 375 24.85 -5.22 -8.74
N ASP A 376 23.68 -4.71 -9.07
CA ASP A 376 22.51 -4.69 -8.18
C ASP A 376 21.28 -4.75 -9.10
N LEU A 377 20.95 -5.96 -9.53
CA LEU A 377 20.05 -6.25 -10.64
C LEU A 377 18.58 -5.91 -10.31
N ASP A 378 18.20 -5.87 -9.03
CA ASP A 378 16.88 -5.49 -8.57
C ASP A 378 16.81 -4.16 -7.80
N GLY A 379 17.96 -3.54 -7.56
CA GLY A 379 18.12 -2.17 -7.06
C GLY A 379 17.76 -2.01 -5.59
N ASP A 380 18.02 -3.01 -4.77
CA ASP A 380 17.88 -2.93 -3.31
C ASP A 380 19.12 -2.35 -2.62
N GLY A 381 20.23 -2.14 -3.34
CA GLY A 381 21.46 -1.56 -2.78
C GLY A 381 22.48 -2.60 -2.33
N VAL A 382 22.19 -3.90 -2.47
CA VAL A 382 23.15 -4.98 -2.27
C VAL A 382 23.75 -5.41 -3.61
N ASP A 383 25.06 -5.67 -3.61
CA ASP A 383 25.71 -6.20 -4.81
C ASP A 383 25.18 -7.64 -5.09
N ASP A 384 24.80 -8.03 -6.32
CA ASP A 384 24.35 -9.36 -6.79
C ASP A 384 25.21 -10.53 -6.27
N ALA A 385 26.48 -10.28 -5.99
CA ALA A 385 27.42 -11.28 -5.47
C ALA A 385 27.30 -11.50 -3.94
N ALA A 386 26.73 -10.54 -3.24
CA ALA A 386 26.41 -10.53 -1.81
C ALA A 386 24.90 -10.63 -1.55
N ASP A 387 24.09 -10.59 -2.60
CA ASP A 387 22.65 -10.74 -2.62
C ASP A 387 22.25 -12.22 -2.83
N SER A 388 21.41 -12.74 -1.95
CA SER A 388 20.89 -14.10 -1.99
C SER A 388 19.76 -14.30 -3.01
N ALA A 389 19.08 -13.23 -3.42
CA ALA A 389 18.08 -13.23 -4.47
C ALA A 389 18.21 -12.01 -5.43
N PRO A 390 19.22 -12.01 -6.33
CA PRO A 390 19.57 -10.88 -7.23
C PRO A 390 18.49 -10.34 -8.18
N ALA A 391 17.27 -10.85 -8.15
CA ALA A 391 16.17 -10.37 -9.00
C ALA A 391 14.92 -10.01 -8.18
N ASN A 392 15.02 -10.00 -6.85
CA ASN A 392 13.95 -9.69 -5.93
C ASN A 392 14.42 -8.73 -4.84
N ARG A 393 14.22 -7.42 -5.08
CA ARG A 393 14.62 -6.29 -4.23
C ARG A 393 14.17 -6.31 -2.75
N PHE A 394 13.36 -7.30 -2.36
CA PHE A 394 12.83 -7.48 -1.01
C PHE A 394 13.54 -8.59 -0.25
N VAL A 395 14.56 -9.21 -0.86
CA VAL A 395 15.31 -10.33 -0.31
C VAL A 395 16.76 -10.20 -0.77
N CYS A 396 17.67 -9.92 0.14
CA CYS A 396 19.09 -9.80 -0.12
C CYS A 396 19.93 -10.64 0.83
N ARG A 397 20.00 -10.30 2.12
CA ARG A 397 20.89 -10.93 3.11
C ARG A 397 20.45 -10.52 4.51
N ASP A 398 21.04 -11.15 5.51
CA ASP A 398 20.81 -10.86 6.94
C ASP A 398 22.20 -10.67 7.59
N VAL A 399 22.62 -9.42 7.77
CA VAL A 399 24.00 -9.10 8.18
C VAL A 399 24.16 -8.99 9.69
N ASP A 400 23.17 -8.47 10.39
CA ASP A 400 23.18 -8.35 11.85
C ASP A 400 22.65 -9.60 12.56
N GLY A 401 21.99 -10.50 11.84
CA GLY A 401 21.60 -11.82 12.31
C GLY A 401 20.34 -11.79 13.17
N ASP A 402 19.47 -10.81 12.96
CA ASP A 402 18.22 -10.63 13.71
C ASP A 402 17.07 -11.51 13.19
N GLY A 403 17.27 -12.16 12.04
CA GLY A 403 16.33 -13.09 11.41
C GLY A 403 15.46 -12.46 10.32
N CYS A 404 15.51 -11.14 10.14
CA CYS A 404 14.93 -10.44 9.01
C CYS A 404 15.93 -10.31 7.86
N ASP A 405 15.38 -10.08 6.68
CA ASP A 405 16.19 -9.81 5.51
C ASP A 405 16.41 -8.29 5.42
N ASP A 406 17.67 -7.85 5.39
CA ASP A 406 18.14 -6.46 5.35
C ASP A 406 17.37 -5.62 4.30
N CYS A 407 16.81 -6.25 3.26
CA CYS A 407 16.12 -5.59 2.15
C CYS A 407 14.60 -5.71 2.18
N THR A 408 13.97 -6.18 3.25
CA THR A 408 12.50 -6.35 3.35
C THR A 408 11.72 -5.07 3.01
N SER A 409 12.30 -3.89 3.26
CA SER A 409 11.72 -2.58 2.91
C SER A 409 11.82 -2.22 1.42
N GLY A 410 12.53 -3.04 0.64
CA GLY A 410 12.88 -2.80 -0.76
C GLY A 410 14.25 -2.14 -0.95
N VAL A 411 14.99 -1.88 0.14
CA VAL A 411 16.34 -1.29 0.17
C VAL A 411 17.15 -1.84 1.36
N ASP A 412 18.47 -1.98 1.21
CA ASP A 412 19.44 -2.46 2.20
C ASP A 412 19.46 -1.56 3.45
N ALA A 413 18.89 -2.09 4.53
CA ALA A 413 18.68 -1.40 5.80
C ALA A 413 18.93 -2.34 6.99
N VAL A 414 20.21 -2.66 7.24
CA VAL A 414 20.75 -3.53 8.32
C VAL A 414 20.41 -3.12 9.78
N ALA A 415 19.27 -2.49 10.05
CA ALA A 415 18.80 -2.10 11.38
C ALA A 415 17.33 -1.65 11.34
N ASP A 416 16.70 -1.60 10.16
CA ASP A 416 15.32 -1.11 9.93
C ASP A 416 14.74 -1.87 8.72
N ASP A 417 14.77 -3.19 8.84
CA ASP A 417 14.44 -4.20 7.83
C ASP A 417 13.32 -5.15 8.28
N GLY A 418 12.66 -4.83 9.38
CA GLY A 418 11.52 -5.56 9.90
C GLY A 418 10.85 -4.79 11.03
N PRO A 419 9.62 -5.17 11.40
CA PRO A 419 9.12 -4.80 12.71
C PRO A 419 9.92 -5.56 13.80
N ASP A 420 10.20 -4.86 14.89
CA ASP A 420 10.77 -5.33 16.15
C ASP A 420 9.85 -4.75 17.22
N PHE A 421 8.80 -5.51 17.57
CA PHE A 421 7.66 -4.98 18.30
C PHE A 421 7.98 -4.72 19.79
N ASP A 422 8.84 -5.54 20.41
CA ASP A 422 9.26 -5.38 21.80
C ASP A 422 10.57 -4.58 21.99
N GLY A 423 11.33 -4.39 20.90
CA GLY A 423 12.57 -3.60 20.87
C GLY A 423 13.79 -4.33 21.42
N ASP A 424 13.80 -5.67 21.45
CA ASP A 424 14.90 -6.46 21.99
C ASP A 424 16.07 -6.65 21.00
N GLY A 425 15.83 -6.31 19.73
CA GLY A 425 16.79 -6.36 18.62
C GLY A 425 16.76 -7.66 17.81
N LEU A 426 15.78 -8.52 18.02
CA LEU A 426 15.31 -9.51 17.06
C LEU A 426 14.11 -8.95 16.30
N CYS A 427 13.94 -9.33 15.04
CA CYS A 427 12.74 -8.94 14.31
C CYS A 427 11.61 -9.94 14.52
N ASP A 428 10.35 -9.52 14.41
CA ASP A 428 9.15 -10.37 14.61
C ASP A 428 9.15 -11.65 13.74
N ALA A 429 9.86 -11.67 12.59
CA ALA A 429 9.92 -12.88 11.76
C ALA A 429 10.87 -13.96 12.31
N GLY A 430 11.82 -13.56 13.14
CA GLY A 430 12.87 -14.39 13.76
C GLY A 430 12.76 -14.50 15.29
N ASP A 431 11.95 -13.66 15.92
CA ASP A 431 11.62 -13.69 17.32
C ASP A 431 10.59 -14.81 17.63
N PRO A 432 10.82 -15.64 18.66
CA PRO A 432 9.82 -16.58 19.15
C PRO A 432 8.73 -15.98 20.08
N ASP A 433 8.85 -14.71 20.47
CA ASP A 433 8.03 -13.99 21.46
C ASP A 433 7.95 -12.49 21.09
N ASP A 434 7.27 -12.18 19.97
CA ASP A 434 7.35 -10.87 19.28
C ASP A 434 7.02 -9.66 20.17
N ASP A 435 6.19 -9.81 21.20
CA ASP A 435 5.81 -8.71 22.11
C ASP A 435 6.47 -8.75 23.49
N GLY A 436 7.31 -9.76 23.74
CA GLY A 436 8.14 -9.88 24.93
C GLY A 436 7.35 -10.03 26.23
N ASP A 437 6.11 -10.53 26.18
CA ASP A 437 5.29 -10.76 27.37
C ASP A 437 5.59 -12.08 28.10
N GLY A 438 6.41 -12.93 27.45
CA GLY A 438 6.92 -14.19 27.99
C GLY A 438 6.14 -15.42 27.53
N VAL A 439 5.19 -15.27 26.59
CA VAL A 439 4.44 -16.35 25.95
C VAL A 439 4.83 -16.43 24.47
N LEU A 440 5.33 -17.60 24.05
CA LEU A 440 5.75 -17.80 22.67
C LEU A 440 4.58 -17.64 21.69
N ASP A 441 4.80 -17.08 20.49
CA ASP A 441 3.74 -16.73 19.52
C ASP A 441 2.81 -17.89 19.18
N GLY A 442 3.33 -19.12 19.19
CA GLY A 442 2.55 -20.33 18.91
C GLY A 442 1.54 -20.70 20.00
N ASP A 443 1.78 -20.23 21.22
CA ASP A 443 0.94 -20.39 22.40
C ASP A 443 0.23 -19.07 22.80
N ASP A 444 0.53 -17.99 22.08
CA ASP A 444 -0.03 -16.65 22.26
C ASP A 444 -1.25 -16.40 21.36
N SER A 445 -2.26 -15.73 21.92
CA SER A 445 -3.53 -15.39 21.27
C SER A 445 -3.51 -14.03 20.58
N ALA A 446 -2.59 -13.14 20.98
CA ALA A 446 -2.28 -11.90 20.28
C ALA A 446 -0.75 -11.64 20.35
N PRO A 447 0.05 -12.31 19.51
CA PRO A 447 1.52 -12.23 19.52
C PRO A 447 2.14 -10.84 19.37
N LEU A 448 1.36 -9.79 19.11
CA LEU A 448 1.84 -8.41 18.92
C LEU A 448 1.15 -7.46 19.90
N ASP A 449 0.61 -7.95 21.01
CA ASP A 449 0.00 -7.13 22.06
C ASP A 449 0.40 -7.69 23.43
N PRO A 450 1.37 -7.07 24.12
CA PRO A 450 1.99 -7.61 25.33
C PRO A 450 1.07 -7.56 26.57
N ASN A 451 -0.21 -7.28 26.34
CA ASN A 451 -1.27 -7.27 27.32
C ASN A 451 -2.31 -8.36 27.04
N VAL A 452 -2.10 -9.21 26.03
CA VAL A 452 -3.06 -10.20 25.55
C VAL A 452 -2.36 -11.50 25.13
N CYS A 453 -1.91 -12.31 26.08
CA CYS A 453 -1.21 -13.55 25.75
C CYS A 453 -2.17 -14.72 25.60
N ARG A 454 -2.92 -15.08 26.64
CA ARG A 454 -3.77 -16.26 26.61
C ARG A 454 -4.76 -16.30 27.75
N ASN A 455 -5.82 -17.09 27.57
CA ASN A 455 -6.81 -17.38 28.58
C ASN A 455 -6.84 -18.90 28.81
N LEU A 456 -5.85 -19.42 29.55
CA LEU A 456 -5.59 -20.86 29.66
C LEU A 456 -6.72 -21.61 30.38
N ASP A 457 -7.39 -20.99 31.34
CA ASP A 457 -8.46 -21.58 32.15
C ASP A 457 -9.87 -21.20 31.68
N GLY A 458 -9.98 -20.29 30.70
CA GLY A 458 -11.24 -19.96 30.03
C GLY A 458 -12.16 -19.05 30.84
N ASP A 459 -11.66 -18.34 31.83
CA ASP A 459 -12.45 -17.51 32.75
C ASP A 459 -12.75 -16.09 32.22
N GLY A 460 -12.19 -15.76 31.06
CA GLY A 460 -12.42 -14.48 30.37
C GLY A 460 -11.41 -13.40 30.73
N CYS A 461 -10.50 -13.70 31.65
CA CYS A 461 -9.30 -12.91 31.90
C CYS A 461 -8.14 -13.42 31.04
N ASP A 462 -7.25 -12.49 30.74
CA ASP A 462 -5.98 -12.81 30.11
C ASP A 462 -4.92 -13.04 31.20
N ASP A 463 -4.15 -14.12 31.07
CA ASP A 463 -3.13 -14.58 32.03
C ASP A 463 -2.03 -13.54 32.27
N CYS A 464 -1.76 -12.67 31.29
CA CYS A 464 -0.80 -11.55 31.37
C CYS A 464 -1.49 -10.18 31.23
N GLY A 465 -2.80 -10.15 31.01
CA GLY A 465 -3.52 -8.91 30.78
C GLY A 465 -3.69 -7.99 31.98
N PRO A 466 -4.18 -6.76 31.73
CA PRO A 466 -4.16 -5.68 32.71
C PRO A 466 -5.14 -5.94 33.85
N VAL A 467 -4.66 -5.73 35.07
CA VAL A 467 -5.47 -5.76 36.30
C VAL A 467 -6.64 -4.78 36.18
N GLY A 468 -7.87 -5.28 36.35
CA GLY A 468 -9.09 -4.47 36.35
C GLY A 468 -9.94 -4.52 35.07
N ALA A 469 -9.59 -5.34 34.07
CA ALA A 469 -10.48 -5.62 32.95
C ALA A 469 -11.79 -6.29 33.43
N THR A 470 -12.92 -6.00 32.79
CA THR A 470 -14.22 -6.60 33.12
C THR A 470 -14.28 -8.04 32.63
N CYS A 471 -14.74 -8.96 33.47
CA CYS A 471 -14.94 -10.37 33.14
C CYS A 471 -16.27 -10.89 33.73
N ASP A 472 -16.53 -12.20 33.67
CA ASP A 472 -17.67 -12.85 34.31
C ASP A 472 -17.17 -14.15 34.94
N ASP A 473 -17.18 -14.25 36.27
CA ASP A 473 -16.65 -15.42 37.00
C ASP A 473 -17.61 -16.62 36.99
N GLY A 474 -18.71 -16.51 36.24
CA GLY A 474 -19.74 -17.53 36.09
C GLY A 474 -20.62 -17.70 37.32
N SER A 475 -20.43 -16.87 38.35
CA SER A 475 -21.22 -16.91 39.57
C SER A 475 -22.27 -15.78 39.56
N ALA A 476 -23.54 -16.17 39.58
CA ALA A 476 -24.66 -15.25 39.82
C ALA A 476 -24.68 -14.67 41.25
N CYS A 477 -23.70 -15.03 42.09
CA CYS A 477 -23.51 -14.58 43.46
C CYS A 477 -22.41 -13.56 43.64
N THR A 478 -21.92 -13.02 42.54
CA THR A 478 -20.86 -12.02 42.47
C THR A 478 -21.34 -10.89 41.56
N THR A 479 -20.85 -9.69 41.82
CA THR A 479 -21.14 -8.52 40.99
C THR A 479 -19.87 -7.72 40.76
N GLY A 480 -19.78 -7.10 39.58
CA GLY A 480 -18.65 -6.22 39.24
C GLY A 480 -17.34 -6.99 39.01
N ASP A 481 -17.43 -8.15 38.36
CA ASP A 481 -16.29 -9.05 38.21
C ASP A 481 -15.17 -8.41 37.39
N VAL A 482 -13.95 -8.54 37.90
CA VAL A 482 -12.74 -7.97 37.32
C VAL A 482 -11.57 -8.95 37.37
N CYS A 483 -10.68 -8.81 36.39
CA CYS A 483 -9.45 -9.57 36.31
C CYS A 483 -8.43 -9.09 37.34
N VAL A 484 -7.98 -10.00 38.20
CA VAL A 484 -6.92 -9.77 39.19
C VAL A 484 -5.90 -10.89 39.08
N ALA A 485 -4.72 -10.56 38.52
CA ALA A 485 -3.61 -11.50 38.30
C ALA A 485 -4.04 -12.75 37.50
N GLY A 486 -4.69 -12.53 36.35
CA GLY A 486 -5.16 -13.59 35.46
C GLY A 486 -6.45 -14.30 35.89
N LEU A 487 -7.01 -13.99 37.07
CA LEU A 487 -8.25 -14.63 37.55
C LEU A 487 -9.43 -13.66 37.57
N CYS A 488 -10.57 -14.09 37.05
CA CYS A 488 -11.82 -13.35 37.15
C CYS A 488 -12.41 -13.46 38.57
N THR A 489 -12.58 -12.32 39.24
CA THR A 489 -13.10 -12.27 40.62
C THR A 489 -14.11 -11.15 40.81
N GLY A 490 -15.25 -11.43 41.46
CA GLY A 490 -16.28 -10.44 41.78
C GLY A 490 -16.50 -10.15 43.28
N GLU A 491 -17.23 -9.08 43.56
CA GLU A 491 -17.70 -8.76 44.92
C GLU A 491 -18.93 -9.60 45.28
N ALA A 492 -18.95 -10.21 46.46
CA ALA A 492 -20.04 -11.10 46.89
C ALA A 492 -21.40 -10.39 46.97
N LEU A 493 -22.39 -10.95 46.27
CA LEU A 493 -23.79 -10.51 46.28
C LEU A 493 -24.44 -10.87 47.63
N THR A 494 -25.03 -9.86 48.27
CA THR A 494 -25.84 -10.08 49.48
C THR A 494 -27.27 -10.41 49.09
N CYS A 495 -27.71 -11.63 49.40
CA CYS A 495 -29.09 -12.08 49.22
C CYS A 495 -29.82 -11.91 50.56
N ASP A 496 -30.63 -10.87 50.66
CA ASP A 496 -31.53 -10.61 51.79
C ASP A 496 -32.86 -10.11 51.21
N ASP A 497 -33.94 -10.88 51.36
CA ASP A 497 -35.27 -10.47 50.89
C ASP A 497 -36.10 -9.76 51.98
N GLY A 498 -35.54 -9.61 53.18
CA GLY A 498 -36.18 -9.01 54.33
C GLY A 498 -37.26 -9.87 54.98
N ASN A 499 -37.43 -11.13 54.59
CA ASN A 499 -38.39 -12.06 55.16
C ASN A 499 -37.74 -12.96 56.21
N GLY A 500 -38.09 -12.78 57.48
CA GLY A 500 -37.58 -13.65 58.56
C GLY A 500 -37.99 -15.12 58.44
N CYS A 501 -38.93 -15.44 57.54
CA CYS A 501 -39.39 -16.80 57.26
C CYS A 501 -38.69 -17.50 56.10
N THR A 502 -37.63 -16.93 55.56
CA THR A 502 -36.76 -17.56 54.58
C THR A 502 -35.33 -17.65 55.09
N ASP A 503 -34.65 -18.72 54.69
CA ASP A 503 -33.19 -18.81 54.78
C ASP A 503 -32.61 -18.34 53.46
N ASP A 504 -31.94 -17.20 53.52
CA ASP A 504 -31.44 -16.52 52.33
C ASP A 504 -30.03 -17.00 52.01
N THR A 505 -29.89 -17.63 50.86
CA THR A 505 -28.61 -18.17 50.40
C THR A 505 -28.36 -17.72 48.98
N CYS A 506 -27.08 -17.58 48.61
CA CYS A 506 -26.73 -17.37 47.22
C CYS A 506 -26.19 -18.67 46.62
N ALA A 507 -26.85 -19.15 45.57
CA ALA A 507 -26.42 -20.31 44.81
C ALA A 507 -25.70 -19.86 43.54
N PRO A 508 -24.40 -20.20 43.34
CA PRO A 508 -23.59 -19.65 42.25
C PRO A 508 -24.22 -19.78 40.84
N ALA A 509 -24.99 -20.83 40.57
CA ALA A 509 -25.62 -21.03 39.27
C ALA A 509 -26.96 -20.29 39.07
N THR A 510 -27.65 -19.92 40.14
CA THR A 510 -29.04 -19.41 40.06
C THR A 510 -29.25 -18.08 40.79
N GLY A 511 -28.23 -17.56 41.47
CA GLY A 511 -28.29 -16.33 42.25
C GLY A 511 -28.98 -16.53 43.59
N CYS A 512 -29.67 -15.51 44.07
CA CYS A 512 -30.36 -15.56 45.36
C CYS A 512 -31.46 -16.62 45.39
N VAL A 513 -31.41 -17.48 46.41
CA VAL A 513 -32.37 -18.53 46.72
C VAL A 513 -32.88 -18.29 48.13
N PHE A 514 -34.19 -18.03 48.22
CA PHE A 514 -34.91 -17.80 49.47
C PHE A 514 -35.72 -19.06 49.77
N THR A 515 -35.27 -19.84 50.76
CA THR A 515 -35.92 -21.12 51.09
C THR A 515 -36.79 -20.95 52.32
N ASP A 516 -38.09 -21.22 52.20
CA ASP A 516 -39.01 -21.21 53.32
C ASP A 516 -38.46 -22.02 54.50
N ASN A 517 -38.32 -21.37 55.65
CA ASN A 517 -37.86 -22.02 56.87
C ASN A 517 -39.05 -22.30 57.80
N THR A 518 -38.74 -22.87 58.97
CA THR A 518 -39.73 -23.21 60.01
C THR A 518 -39.39 -22.52 61.33
N ALA A 519 -38.66 -21.40 61.26
CA ALA A 519 -38.27 -20.65 62.43
C ALA A 519 -39.48 -20.07 63.16
N ALA A 520 -39.30 -19.75 64.44
CA ALA A 520 -40.30 -19.00 65.19
C ALA A 520 -40.40 -17.59 64.62
N CYS A 521 -41.62 -17.08 64.50
CA CYS A 521 -41.92 -15.75 64.01
C CYS A 521 -43.09 -15.17 64.83
N ASP A 522 -43.57 -13.99 64.45
CA ASP A 522 -44.75 -13.34 65.05
C ASP A 522 -45.68 -12.95 63.88
N ASP A 523 -46.88 -13.52 63.84
CA ASP A 523 -47.84 -13.26 62.77
C ASP A 523 -48.68 -12.00 63.01
N GLY A 524 -48.45 -11.34 64.16
CA GLY A 524 -49.14 -10.14 64.59
C GLY A 524 -50.53 -10.39 65.18
N ASP A 525 -50.97 -11.65 65.31
CA ASP A 525 -52.23 -12.01 65.96
C ASP A 525 -51.99 -12.32 67.45
N ALA A 526 -52.47 -11.43 68.33
CA ALA A 526 -52.36 -11.61 69.77
C ALA A 526 -53.13 -12.84 70.30
N CYS A 527 -53.96 -13.46 69.47
CA CYS A 527 -54.72 -14.67 69.76
C CYS A 527 -54.04 -15.96 69.35
N THR A 528 -52.83 -15.89 68.82
CA THR A 528 -52.00 -17.07 68.58
C THR A 528 -50.76 -17.01 69.43
N THR A 529 -50.23 -18.20 69.71
CA THR A 529 -49.01 -18.39 70.48
C THR A 529 -48.18 -19.42 69.75
N THR A 530 -46.86 -19.29 69.83
CA THR A 530 -45.91 -20.19 69.14
C THR A 530 -46.02 -20.13 67.62
N ASP A 531 -46.10 -18.92 67.08
CA ASP A 531 -46.18 -18.69 65.63
C ASP A 531 -44.86 -19.12 64.97
N ALA A 532 -45.01 -19.68 63.78
CA ALA A 532 -43.90 -20.29 63.06
C ALA A 532 -44.05 -20.05 61.57
N CYS A 533 -42.92 -20.03 60.89
CA CYS A 533 -42.87 -19.89 59.46
C CYS A 533 -43.42 -21.15 58.79
N ALA A 534 -44.36 -20.97 57.87
CA ALA A 534 -44.89 -22.03 57.03
C ALA A 534 -45.22 -21.50 55.64
N GLY A 535 -44.61 -22.09 54.61
CA GLY A 535 -44.82 -21.67 53.22
C GLY A 535 -44.40 -20.22 52.95
N GLY A 536 -43.31 -19.78 53.58
CA GLY A 536 -42.70 -18.46 53.35
C GLY A 536 -43.40 -17.30 54.07
N VAL A 537 -44.41 -17.59 54.89
CA VAL A 537 -45.16 -16.59 55.66
C VAL A 537 -45.20 -17.01 57.11
N CYS A 538 -45.18 -16.03 58.01
CA CYS A 538 -45.42 -16.30 59.42
C CYS A 538 -46.89 -16.66 59.62
N VAL A 539 -47.16 -17.83 60.19
CA VAL A 539 -48.53 -18.29 60.47
C VAL A 539 -48.74 -18.49 61.97
N GLY A 540 -49.92 -18.07 62.42
CA GLY A 540 -50.36 -18.22 63.79
C GLY A 540 -50.35 -19.66 64.27
N GLY A 541 -49.76 -19.87 65.44
CA GLY A 541 -49.60 -21.19 66.05
C GLY A 541 -50.84 -21.67 66.81
N THR A 542 -50.65 -22.08 68.05
CA THR A 542 -51.74 -22.54 68.93
C THR A 542 -52.64 -21.37 69.33
N PRO A 543 -53.97 -21.49 69.17
CA PRO A 543 -54.90 -20.47 69.66
C PRO A 543 -54.71 -20.23 71.16
N LEU A 544 -54.63 -18.95 71.54
CA LEU A 544 -54.51 -18.50 72.92
C LEU A 544 -55.75 -18.91 73.70
N ALA A 545 -55.56 -19.70 74.77
CA ALA A 545 -56.63 -20.09 75.66
C ALA A 545 -57.02 -18.91 76.56
N CYS A 546 -58.20 -18.35 76.34
CA CYS A 546 -58.71 -17.18 77.04
C CYS A 546 -59.76 -17.52 78.11
N ASP A 547 -59.67 -18.68 78.76
CA ASP A 547 -60.58 -19.05 79.85
C ASP A 547 -60.09 -18.43 81.17
N ASP A 548 -60.83 -17.47 81.73
CA ASP A 548 -60.52 -16.88 83.04
C ASP A 548 -61.08 -17.67 84.23
N GLY A 549 -61.80 -18.76 83.98
CA GLY A 549 -62.44 -19.60 84.98
C GLY A 549 -63.64 -18.96 85.66
N ASN A 550 -64.12 -17.81 85.19
CA ASN A 550 -65.28 -17.12 85.73
C ASN A 550 -66.53 -17.44 84.90
N ALA A 551 -67.47 -18.18 85.48
CA ALA A 551 -68.71 -18.53 84.81
C ALA A 551 -69.57 -17.30 84.39
N CYS A 552 -69.28 -16.11 84.93
CA CYS A 552 -70.02 -14.87 84.66
C CYS A 552 -69.39 -13.98 83.58
N THR A 553 -68.40 -14.47 82.84
CA THR A 553 -67.79 -13.82 81.68
C THR A 553 -67.93 -14.71 80.44
N ASP A 554 -67.90 -14.11 79.26
CA ASP A 554 -67.75 -14.84 78.00
C ASP A 554 -66.31 -14.70 77.51
N ASP A 555 -65.59 -15.81 77.45
CA ASP A 555 -64.21 -15.84 77.00
C ASP A 555 -64.11 -15.63 75.48
N ALA A 556 -63.45 -14.55 75.06
CA ALA A 556 -63.20 -14.28 73.65
C ALA A 556 -61.78 -13.77 73.46
N CYS A 557 -61.16 -14.10 72.33
CA CYS A 557 -59.87 -13.55 71.97
C CYS A 557 -60.02 -12.51 70.85
N ASP A 558 -59.51 -11.31 71.08
CA ASP A 558 -59.43 -10.23 70.10
C ASP A 558 -58.03 -10.22 69.46
N PRO A 559 -57.91 -10.29 68.12
CA PRO A 559 -56.63 -10.51 67.45
C PRO A 559 -55.61 -9.36 67.61
N VAL A 560 -56.03 -8.21 68.15
CA VAL A 560 -55.15 -7.07 68.40
C VAL A 560 -54.81 -6.95 69.88
N THR A 561 -55.77 -7.22 70.76
CA THR A 561 -55.66 -6.95 72.20
C THR A 561 -55.53 -8.19 73.07
N GLY A 562 -55.66 -9.39 72.50
CA GLY A 562 -55.55 -10.68 73.18
C GLY A 562 -56.85 -11.08 73.89
N CYS A 563 -56.75 -11.80 74.99
CA CYS A 563 -57.92 -12.29 75.71
C CYS A 563 -58.78 -11.17 76.30
N THR A 564 -60.08 -11.26 76.03
CA THR A 564 -61.12 -10.36 76.52
C THR A 564 -62.20 -11.18 77.24
N TYR A 565 -62.72 -10.60 78.33
CA TYR A 565 -63.65 -11.28 79.23
C TYR A 565 -64.88 -10.38 79.49
N PRO A 566 -65.71 -10.09 78.48
CA PRO A 566 -66.95 -9.34 78.68
C PRO A 566 -67.86 -10.04 79.69
N ASN A 567 -68.37 -9.26 80.66
CA ASN A 567 -69.33 -9.75 81.64
C ASN A 567 -70.62 -10.24 80.97
N ASN A 568 -71.07 -11.44 81.33
CA ASN A 568 -72.33 -12.02 80.88
C ASN A 568 -73.23 -12.42 82.06
N ASP A 569 -74.19 -11.55 82.34
CA ASP A 569 -75.16 -11.73 83.44
C ASP A 569 -76.25 -12.78 83.14
N ALA A 570 -76.29 -13.33 81.92
CA ALA A 570 -77.21 -14.41 81.54
C ALA A 570 -76.66 -15.81 81.84
N ASN A 571 -75.37 -15.93 82.18
CA ASN A 571 -74.77 -17.22 82.48
C ASN A 571 -75.26 -17.77 83.82
N ALA A 572 -75.40 -19.09 83.87
CA ALA A 572 -75.63 -19.78 85.13
C ALA A 572 -74.31 -19.85 85.90
N CYS A 573 -74.35 -19.54 87.19
CA CYS A 573 -73.17 -19.60 88.05
C CYS A 573 -73.53 -20.21 89.39
N SER A 574 -72.52 -20.51 90.21
CA SER A 574 -72.73 -20.79 91.63
C SER A 574 -71.74 -20.05 92.50
N ASP A 575 -72.23 -19.46 93.59
CA ASP A 575 -71.37 -18.83 94.61
C ASP A 575 -70.80 -19.85 95.60
N ASN A 576 -71.09 -21.14 95.38
CA ASN A 576 -70.73 -22.29 96.21
C ASN A 576 -71.20 -22.16 97.66
N ASN A 577 -72.17 -21.29 97.95
CA ASN A 577 -72.76 -21.12 99.26
C ASN A 577 -74.10 -21.86 99.32
N ALA A 578 -74.13 -22.99 100.02
CA ALA A 578 -75.34 -23.81 100.13
C ALA A 578 -76.53 -23.12 100.82
N CYS A 579 -76.34 -21.95 101.45
CA CYS A 579 -77.42 -21.18 102.08
C CYS A 579 -78.17 -20.24 101.12
N THR A 580 -77.65 -20.01 99.91
CA THR A 580 -78.25 -19.19 98.84
C THR A 580 -78.79 -20.11 97.75
N PRO A 581 -80.12 -20.37 97.70
CA PRO A 581 -80.68 -21.36 96.78
C PRO A 581 -80.77 -20.88 95.33
N THR A 582 -80.39 -19.63 95.03
CA THR A 582 -80.44 -19.07 93.67
C THR A 582 -79.25 -18.16 93.42
N ASP A 583 -78.39 -18.60 92.52
CA ASP A 583 -77.15 -17.90 92.15
C ASP A 583 -77.32 -17.30 90.75
N THR A 584 -76.97 -16.02 90.60
CA THR A 584 -77.07 -15.29 89.32
C THR A 584 -75.82 -14.48 89.08
N CYS A 585 -75.38 -14.39 87.82
CA CYS A 585 -74.31 -13.48 87.45
C CYS A 585 -74.78 -12.03 87.49
N SER A 586 -73.99 -11.17 88.13
CA SER A 586 -74.21 -9.73 88.10
C SER A 586 -72.88 -8.98 88.05
N ALA A 587 -72.70 -8.19 86.99
CA ALA A 587 -71.50 -7.41 86.74
C ALA A 587 -70.20 -8.23 86.79
N GLY A 588 -70.22 -9.45 86.24
CA GLY A 588 -69.06 -10.33 86.16
C GLY A 588 -68.74 -11.10 87.45
N VAL A 589 -69.63 -11.08 88.44
CA VAL A 589 -69.47 -11.85 89.69
C VAL A 589 -70.71 -12.69 89.92
N CYS A 590 -70.51 -13.94 90.34
CA CYS A 590 -71.62 -14.79 90.76
C CYS A 590 -72.12 -14.34 92.13
N VAL A 591 -73.39 -13.95 92.21
CA VAL A 591 -74.04 -13.53 93.46
C VAL A 591 -75.16 -14.50 93.84
N GLY A 592 -75.02 -15.12 95.02
CA GLY A 592 -76.08 -15.93 95.60
C GLY A 592 -77.15 -15.09 96.29
N SER A 593 -78.41 -15.50 96.16
CA SER A 593 -79.57 -14.81 96.70
C SER A 593 -80.63 -15.78 97.25
N GLY A 594 -81.49 -15.25 98.14
CA GLY A 594 -82.48 -16.01 98.91
C GLY A 594 -81.96 -16.43 100.28
N THR A 595 -82.87 -16.63 101.24
CA THR A 595 -82.52 -17.13 102.58
C THR A 595 -83.26 -18.44 102.86
N LEU A 596 -82.49 -19.48 103.21
CA LEU A 596 -83.05 -20.74 103.66
C LEU A 596 -83.63 -20.55 105.07
N ALA A 597 -84.96 -20.45 105.17
CA ALA A 597 -85.65 -20.26 106.45
C ALA A 597 -85.61 -21.56 107.29
N CYS A 598 -84.57 -21.71 108.11
CA CYS A 598 -84.47 -22.79 109.08
C CYS A 598 -85.12 -22.34 110.40
N SER A 599 -86.35 -22.78 110.68
CA SER A 599 -86.94 -22.67 112.02
C SER A 599 -86.89 -24.05 112.70
N ASP A 600 -86.30 -24.12 113.88
CA ASP A 600 -86.22 -25.34 114.69
C ASP A 600 -87.47 -25.58 115.55
N GLY A 601 -88.47 -24.67 115.47
CA GLY A 601 -89.80 -24.86 116.01
C GLY A 601 -89.92 -24.92 117.53
N ASN A 602 -88.90 -24.55 118.30
CA ASN A 602 -88.94 -24.62 119.77
C ASN A 602 -89.18 -23.23 120.41
N ALA A 603 -90.15 -23.13 121.32
CA ALA A 603 -90.40 -21.93 122.10
C ALA A 603 -89.90 -22.11 123.54
N CYS A 604 -88.84 -21.41 123.91
CA CYS A 604 -88.47 -21.05 125.29
C CYS A 604 -87.80 -19.67 125.28
#